data_AF-A0A9P4V1W9-F1
#
_entry.id   AF-A0A9P4V1W9-F1
#
_cell.length_a   1.000
_cell.length_b   1.000
_cell.length_c   1.000
_cell.angle_alpha   90.00
_cell.angle_beta   90.00
_cell.angle_gamma   90.00
#
_symmetry.space_group_name_H-M   'P 1'
#
loop_
_entity.id
_entity.type
_entity.pdbx_description
1 polymer ?
#
loop_
_entity_poly.entity_id
_entity_poly.type
_entity_poly.pdbx_seq_one_letter_code
_entity_poly.pdbx_strand_id
1 'polypeptide(L)'
;MVREVTDDDIGLKVVREAPAEAVQIIDILAIHGIGAHPDDTWCKNVGTAESPQRVNWLEADYMLPAVAPNARIMRYGYQSQWFGEGAVRQKVSTVAHRLLMALHQRREKYPFRPLLFIAHCFGGLVVLKALLDARHYKDDWPGIFDSTAGLLFFGTPFRGAEGMTPTMMLEAARQEYEEDEVQPQVLQILQPGNEFLQELVDQFGKTRTHVDKAVVACFYELKASNVGKIVGKADRTVSKMRLYG
;
A
#
# COMPACT_ATOMS: atom_id res chain seq x y z
N MET A 1 -19.42 -3.52 -2.13
CA MET A 1 -18.76 -2.88 -3.28
C MET A 1 -17.78 -1.88 -2.71
N VAL A 2 -16.52 -1.90 -3.16
CA VAL A 2 -15.52 -0.92 -2.73
C VAL A 2 -15.91 0.44 -3.30
N ARG A 3 -15.81 1.51 -2.51
CA ARG A 3 -16.07 2.87 -2.96
C ARG A 3 -15.06 3.24 -4.07
N GLU A 4 -15.54 3.87 -5.13
CA GLU A 4 -14.68 4.40 -6.21
C GLU A 4 -13.71 5.46 -5.66
N VAL A 5 -12.52 5.54 -6.26
CA VAL A 5 -11.52 6.54 -5.91
C VAL A 5 -11.69 7.74 -6.83
N THR A 6 -11.92 8.91 -6.24
CA THR A 6 -12.09 10.17 -6.97
C THR A 6 -10.81 11.02 -6.95
N ASP A 7 -10.78 12.14 -7.69
CA ASP A 7 -9.63 13.05 -7.68
C ASP A 7 -9.33 13.63 -6.28
N ASP A 8 -10.34 13.81 -5.43
CA ASP A 8 -10.18 14.27 -4.04
C ASP A 8 -9.52 13.21 -3.13
N ASP A 9 -9.56 11.95 -3.54
CA ASP A 9 -8.98 10.83 -2.82
C ASP A 9 -7.50 10.61 -3.17
N ILE A 10 -7.04 11.15 -4.30
CA ILE A 10 -5.68 10.95 -4.82
C ILE A 10 -4.68 11.91 -4.16
N GLY A 11 -3.42 11.50 -4.13
CA GLY A 11 -2.32 12.29 -3.61
C GLY A 11 -2.07 12.11 -2.12
N LEU A 12 -1.11 12.88 -1.61
CA LEU A 12 -0.71 12.83 -0.21
C LEU A 12 -1.67 13.67 0.62
N LYS A 13 -2.35 13.02 1.56
CA LYS A 13 -3.21 13.68 2.55
C LYS A 13 -2.65 13.50 3.93
N VAL A 14 -2.69 14.58 4.70
CA VAL A 14 -2.38 14.56 6.13
C VAL A 14 -3.58 14.03 6.87
N VAL A 15 -3.37 12.94 7.59
CA VAL A 15 -4.37 12.30 8.41
C VAL A 15 -4.33 12.89 9.82
N ARG A 16 -3.12 13.09 10.34
CA ARG A 16 -2.86 13.73 11.63
C ARG A 16 -1.54 14.50 11.56
N GLU A 17 -1.56 15.78 11.93
CA GLU A 17 -0.31 16.52 12.16
C GLU A 17 0.31 16.11 13.49
N ALA A 18 1.64 16.20 13.59
CA ALA A 18 2.31 16.04 14.87
C ALA A 18 1.93 17.21 15.81
N PRO A 19 1.86 16.97 17.13
CA PRO A 19 1.64 18.04 18.11
C PRO A 19 2.66 19.18 17.92
N ALA A 20 2.26 20.43 18.14
CA ALA A 20 3.09 21.60 17.85
C ALA A 20 4.37 21.63 18.70
N GLU A 21 4.28 21.13 19.92
CA GLU A 21 5.34 21.00 20.91
C GLU A 21 6.16 19.71 20.79
N ALA A 22 5.81 18.83 19.83
CA ALA A 22 6.50 17.56 19.67
C ALA A 22 7.96 17.77 19.26
N VAL A 23 8.88 17.24 20.08
CA VAL A 23 10.28 17.09 19.72
C VAL A 23 10.48 15.75 18.99
N GLN A 24 11.36 15.72 18.00
CA GLN A 24 11.70 14.53 17.20
C GLN A 24 10.50 13.91 16.48
N ILE A 25 9.82 14.72 15.67
CA ILE A 25 8.69 14.28 14.85
C ILE A 25 9.13 13.18 13.87
N ILE A 26 8.30 12.15 13.73
CA ILE A 26 8.45 11.08 12.73
C ILE A 26 7.32 11.22 11.71
N ASP A 27 7.62 11.04 10.43
CA ASP A 27 6.60 10.91 9.40
C ASP A 27 6.20 9.44 9.23
N ILE A 28 4.90 9.16 9.23
CA ILE A 28 4.35 7.85 8.88
C ILE A 28 3.50 8.04 7.63
N LEU A 29 3.81 7.30 6.56
CA LEU A 29 3.07 7.34 5.31
C LEU A 29 2.43 5.99 5.00
N ALA A 30 1.09 5.98 4.90
CA ALA A 30 0.30 4.81 4.58
C ALA A 30 -0.08 4.78 3.07
N ILE A 31 0.10 3.64 2.40
CA ILE A 31 -0.15 3.46 0.97
C ILE A 31 -1.05 2.25 0.76
N HIS A 32 -2.19 2.47 0.13
CA HIS A 32 -3.18 1.42 -0.11
C HIS A 32 -2.79 0.50 -1.28
N GLY A 33 -3.56 -0.57 -1.45
CA GLY A 33 -3.38 -1.55 -2.51
C GLY A 33 -4.26 -1.27 -3.74
N ILE A 34 -4.03 -2.05 -4.80
CA ILE A 34 -4.86 -2.02 -6.00
C ILE A 34 -6.28 -2.49 -5.68
N GLY A 35 -7.29 -1.88 -6.29
CA GLY A 35 -8.71 -2.16 -6.03
C GLY A 35 -9.23 -1.75 -4.65
N ALA A 36 -8.46 -0.98 -3.86
CA ALA A 36 -8.84 -0.55 -2.51
C ALA A 36 -8.93 0.97 -2.40
N HIS A 37 -9.87 1.49 -1.63
CA HIS A 37 -10.00 2.93 -1.40
C HIS A 37 -8.94 3.43 -0.37
N PRO A 38 -8.22 4.54 -0.60
CA PRO A 38 -7.16 5.03 0.30
C PRO A 38 -7.62 5.27 1.73
N ASP A 39 -8.82 5.83 1.92
CA ASP A 39 -9.38 6.10 3.25
C ASP A 39 -10.14 4.90 3.87
N ASP A 40 -10.49 3.87 3.09
CA ASP A 40 -11.21 2.68 3.61
C ASP A 40 -10.26 1.54 3.96
N THR A 41 -9.09 1.48 3.31
CA THR A 41 -8.06 0.45 3.52
C THR A 41 -7.66 0.33 5.00
N TRP A 42 -7.72 1.44 5.73
CA TRP A 42 -7.29 1.54 7.12
C TRP A 42 -8.46 1.53 8.10
N CYS A 43 -9.65 1.16 7.64
CA CYS A 43 -10.85 1.17 8.46
C CYS A 43 -11.36 -0.24 8.76
N LYS A 44 -11.89 -0.42 9.97
CA LYS A 44 -12.60 -1.61 10.40
C LYS A 44 -13.98 -1.23 10.94
N ASN A 45 -15.01 -1.95 10.52
CA ASN A 45 -16.28 -1.92 11.24
C ASN A 45 -16.12 -2.73 12.54
N VAL A 46 -16.17 -2.04 13.68
CA VAL A 46 -16.14 -2.62 15.03
C VAL A 46 -17.52 -2.70 15.67
N GLY A 47 -18.53 -2.13 15.03
CA GLY A 47 -19.93 -2.23 15.43
C GLY A 47 -20.61 -3.49 14.87
N THR A 48 -21.94 -3.53 14.94
CA THR A 48 -22.74 -4.63 14.36
C THR A 48 -23.11 -4.33 12.90
N ALA A 49 -23.83 -5.24 12.25
CA ALA A 49 -24.36 -4.99 10.91
C ALA A 49 -25.46 -3.92 10.93
N GLU A 50 -26.24 -3.89 12.01
CA GLU A 50 -27.37 -2.98 12.24
C GLU A 50 -26.93 -1.61 12.75
N SER A 51 -25.80 -1.56 13.46
CA SER A 51 -25.19 -0.34 13.99
C SER A 51 -23.69 -0.33 13.64
N PRO A 52 -23.33 -0.06 12.39
CA PRO A 52 -21.94 -0.04 11.96
C PRO A 52 -21.18 1.10 12.65
N GLN A 53 -20.02 0.77 13.21
CA GLN A 53 -19.09 1.73 13.77
C GLN A 53 -17.76 1.57 13.06
N ARG A 54 -17.44 2.52 12.19
CA ARG A 54 -16.20 2.49 11.41
C ARG A 54 -15.09 3.18 12.19
N VAL A 55 -13.98 2.48 12.40
CA VAL A 55 -12.78 3.00 13.06
C VAL A 55 -11.63 2.99 12.08
N ASN A 56 -11.06 4.17 11.81
CA ASN A 56 -9.81 4.32 11.09
C ASN A 56 -8.63 4.23 12.07
N TRP A 57 -7.80 3.20 11.96
CA TRP A 57 -6.72 2.98 12.93
C TRP A 57 -5.52 3.93 12.75
N LEU A 58 -5.45 4.67 11.64
CA LEU A 58 -4.48 5.75 11.45
C LEU A 58 -4.89 7.05 12.16
N GLU A 59 -6.19 7.23 12.42
CA GLU A 59 -6.77 8.50 12.93
C GLU A 59 -7.19 8.41 14.40
N ALA A 60 -7.81 7.30 14.79
CA ALA A 60 -8.41 7.18 16.12
C ALA A 60 -7.36 7.32 17.22
N ASP A 61 -7.59 8.23 18.17
CA ASP A 61 -6.59 8.60 19.20
C ASP A 61 -6.05 7.41 20.00
N TYR A 62 -6.86 6.37 20.19
CA TYR A 62 -6.51 5.16 20.93
C TYR A 62 -5.81 4.07 20.08
N MET A 63 -5.48 4.37 18.81
CA MET A 63 -4.85 3.44 17.86
C MET A 63 -3.39 3.87 17.54
N LEU A 64 -3.03 4.02 16.27
CA LEU A 64 -1.67 4.43 15.87
C LEU A 64 -1.23 5.74 16.54
N PRO A 65 -2.08 6.78 16.68
CA PRO A 65 -1.73 7.97 17.45
C PRO A 65 -1.29 7.70 18.89
N ALA A 66 -1.89 6.73 19.60
CA ALA A 66 -1.47 6.37 20.97
C ALA A 66 -0.08 5.71 21.01
N VAL A 67 0.25 4.93 19.97
CA VAL A 67 1.55 4.24 19.87
C VAL A 67 2.65 5.20 19.41
N ALA A 68 2.32 6.16 18.53
CA ALA A 68 3.23 7.11 17.94
C ALA A 68 2.73 8.56 18.15
N PRO A 69 2.72 9.08 19.39
CA PRO A 69 2.08 10.36 19.72
C PRO A 69 2.71 11.55 19.00
N ASN A 70 4.02 11.50 18.76
CA ASN A 70 4.78 12.56 18.07
C ASN A 70 4.79 12.41 16.55
N ALA A 71 4.06 11.43 15.99
CA ALA A 71 4.08 11.19 14.56
C ALA A 71 3.12 12.11 13.80
N ARG A 72 3.60 12.56 12.64
CA ARG A 72 2.75 13.06 11.56
C ARG A 72 2.32 11.89 10.70
N ILE A 73 1.03 11.61 10.67
CA ILE A 73 0.45 10.48 9.95
C ILE A 73 -0.14 11.00 8.64
N MET A 74 0.21 10.35 7.55
CA MET A 74 -0.19 10.71 6.20
C MET A 74 -0.65 9.45 5.47
N ARG A 75 -1.52 9.62 4.48
CA ARG A 75 -1.85 8.59 3.51
C ARG A 75 -1.54 9.08 2.10
N TYR A 76 -1.21 8.18 1.20
CA TYR A 76 -1.10 8.46 -0.22
C TYR A 76 -2.14 7.67 -0.99
N GLY A 77 -3.00 8.38 -1.70
CA GLY A 77 -3.99 7.82 -2.61
C GLY A 77 -3.52 7.84 -4.06
N TYR A 78 -3.87 6.81 -4.82
CA TYR A 78 -3.73 6.79 -6.28
C TYR A 78 -4.91 6.07 -6.89
N GLN A 79 -5.18 6.32 -8.17
CA GLN A 79 -6.28 5.64 -8.84
C GLN A 79 -6.01 4.13 -8.88
N SER A 80 -6.78 3.35 -8.14
CA SER A 80 -6.52 1.92 -7.93
C SER A 80 -7.55 1.01 -8.58
N GLN A 81 -8.61 1.58 -9.16
CA GLN A 81 -9.64 0.83 -9.84
C GLN A 81 -9.07 0.24 -11.14
N TRP A 82 -9.23 -1.07 -11.30
CA TRP A 82 -8.70 -1.82 -12.45
C TRP A 82 -9.77 -2.68 -13.14
N PHE A 83 -11.00 -2.67 -12.63
CA PHE A 83 -12.18 -3.25 -13.28
C PHE A 83 -13.38 -2.30 -13.11
N GLY A 84 -14.36 -2.41 -14.02
CA GLY A 84 -15.57 -1.58 -14.06
C GLY A 84 -15.34 -0.20 -14.68
N GLU A 85 -16.42 0.59 -14.75
CA GLU A 85 -16.41 1.95 -15.31
C GLU A 85 -15.29 2.80 -14.68
N GLY A 86 -14.41 3.38 -15.49
CA GLY A 86 -13.28 4.18 -15.01
C GLY A 86 -12.03 3.38 -14.61
N ALA A 87 -11.93 2.09 -14.94
CA ALA A 87 -10.72 1.29 -14.72
C ALA A 87 -9.48 1.89 -15.41
N VAL A 88 -8.37 1.96 -14.66
CA VAL A 88 -7.13 2.57 -15.15
C VAL A 88 -5.97 1.58 -15.14
N ARG A 89 -5.20 1.58 -16.23
CA ARG A 89 -3.93 0.86 -16.31
C ARG A 89 -2.86 1.55 -15.46
N GLN A 90 -2.68 1.08 -14.24
CA GLN A 90 -1.59 1.54 -13.37
C GLN A 90 -0.29 0.79 -13.59
N LYS A 91 0.82 1.53 -13.59
CA LYS A 91 2.18 0.98 -13.53
C LYS A 91 2.81 1.34 -12.20
N VAL A 92 3.48 0.38 -11.57
CA VAL A 92 4.19 0.61 -10.29
C VAL A 92 5.15 1.80 -10.38
N SER A 93 5.92 1.91 -11.47
CA SER A 93 6.85 3.02 -11.68
C SER A 93 6.17 4.38 -11.75
N THR A 94 5.02 4.48 -12.42
CA THR A 94 4.25 5.74 -12.52
C THR A 94 3.72 6.16 -11.16
N VAL A 95 3.15 5.24 -10.39
CA VAL A 95 2.63 5.53 -9.05
C VAL A 95 3.77 5.89 -8.10
N ALA A 96 4.90 5.17 -8.17
CA ALA A 96 6.09 5.41 -7.35
C ALA A 96 6.70 6.79 -7.62
N HIS A 97 6.80 7.21 -8.89
CA HIS A 97 7.30 8.53 -9.25
C HIS A 97 6.40 9.65 -8.71
N ARG A 98 5.07 9.54 -8.88
CA ARG A 98 4.11 10.51 -8.34
C ARG A 98 4.14 10.56 -6.81
N LEU A 99 4.31 9.41 -6.16
CA LEU A 99 4.51 9.31 -4.71
C LEU A 99 5.77 10.09 -4.28
N LEU A 100 6.89 9.91 -4.98
CA LEU A 100 8.13 10.63 -4.70
C LEU A 100 7.96 12.13 -4.84
N MET A 101 7.33 12.61 -5.92
CA MET A 101 7.05 14.03 -6.10
C MET A 101 6.24 14.61 -4.92
N ALA A 102 5.13 13.97 -4.57
CA ALA A 102 4.26 14.43 -3.49
C ALA A 102 4.97 14.39 -2.12
N LEU A 103 5.72 13.33 -1.86
CA LEU A 103 6.46 13.17 -0.61
C LEU A 103 7.62 14.16 -0.49
N HIS A 104 8.36 14.38 -1.57
CA HIS A 104 9.46 15.35 -1.64
C HIS A 104 8.94 16.75 -1.35
N GLN A 105 7.88 17.18 -2.04
CA GLN A 105 7.25 18.49 -1.80
C GLN A 105 6.79 18.63 -0.34
N ARG A 106 6.14 17.60 0.22
CA ARG A 106 5.67 17.61 1.61
C ARG A 106 6.80 17.72 2.65
N ARG A 107 8.01 17.31 2.28
CA ARG A 107 9.18 17.24 3.15
C ARG A 107 10.25 18.26 2.82
N GLU A 108 9.99 19.21 1.92
CA GLU A 108 10.94 20.25 1.51
C GLU A 108 11.64 20.92 2.70
N LYS A 109 10.88 21.26 3.74
CA LYS A 109 11.42 21.89 4.97
C LYS A 109 12.20 20.93 5.87
N TYR A 110 11.90 19.63 5.83
CA TYR A 110 12.49 18.61 6.70
C TYR A 110 12.80 17.31 5.92
N PRO A 111 13.73 17.36 4.94
CA PRO A 111 13.94 16.26 4.00
C PRO A 111 14.45 14.97 4.66
N PHE A 112 15.16 15.10 5.79
CA PHE A 112 15.76 14.00 6.54
C PHE A 112 14.98 13.57 7.78
N ARG A 113 13.74 14.05 7.97
CA ARG A 113 12.91 13.62 9.10
C ARG A 113 12.71 12.09 9.06
N PRO A 114 12.84 11.35 10.16
CA PRO A 114 12.62 9.90 10.16
C PRO A 114 11.29 9.54 9.49
N LEU A 115 11.32 8.55 8.60
CA LEU A 115 10.20 8.16 7.75
C LEU A 115 9.89 6.67 7.93
N LEU A 116 8.61 6.37 8.20
CA LEU A 116 8.07 5.02 8.21
C LEU A 116 7.05 4.88 7.08
N PHE A 117 7.12 3.77 6.35
CA PHE A 117 6.08 3.41 5.40
C PHE A 117 5.22 2.28 5.93
N ILE A 118 3.91 2.42 5.75
CA ILE A 118 2.93 1.37 5.94
C ILE A 118 2.30 1.11 4.57
N ALA A 119 2.43 -0.10 4.05
CA ALA A 119 1.99 -0.38 2.69
C ALA A 119 1.18 -1.67 2.61
N HIS A 120 0.07 -1.61 1.89
CA HIS A 120 -0.82 -2.75 1.68
C HIS A 120 -0.75 -3.25 0.25
N CYS A 121 -0.63 -4.57 0.06
CA CYS A 121 -0.68 -5.25 -1.23
C CYS A 121 0.23 -4.56 -2.28
N PHE A 122 -0.32 -4.13 -3.41
CA PHE A 122 0.37 -3.41 -4.49
C PHE A 122 1.13 -2.17 -4.02
N GLY A 123 0.62 -1.46 -3.00
CA GLY A 123 1.27 -0.30 -2.41
C GLY A 123 2.67 -0.61 -1.90
N GLY A 124 2.95 -1.85 -1.49
CA GLY A 124 4.29 -2.25 -1.07
C GLY A 124 5.29 -2.27 -2.22
N LEU A 125 4.87 -2.66 -3.42
CA LEU A 125 5.69 -2.61 -4.63
C LEU A 125 5.99 -1.16 -5.03
N VAL A 126 5.00 -0.28 -4.89
CA VAL A 126 5.14 1.16 -5.10
C VAL A 126 6.20 1.75 -4.17
N VAL A 127 6.16 1.38 -2.88
CA VAL A 127 7.15 1.82 -1.89
C VAL A 127 8.55 1.31 -2.23
N LEU A 128 8.72 0.02 -2.55
CA LEU A 128 10.04 -0.50 -2.91
C LEU A 128 10.61 0.24 -4.12
N LYS A 129 9.80 0.44 -5.16
CA LYS A 129 10.23 1.11 -6.38
C LYS A 129 10.59 2.57 -6.10
N ALA A 130 9.78 3.28 -5.33
CA ALA A 130 10.05 4.67 -4.93
C ALA A 130 11.37 4.77 -4.13
N LEU A 131 11.63 3.85 -3.21
CA LEU A 131 12.87 3.86 -2.43
C LEU A 131 14.10 3.56 -3.27
N LEU A 132 14.02 2.61 -4.21
CA LEU A 132 15.12 2.36 -5.15
C LEU A 132 15.41 3.57 -6.03
N ASP A 133 14.37 4.23 -6.54
CA ASP A 133 14.52 5.44 -7.35
C ASP A 133 15.10 6.59 -6.52
N ALA A 134 14.62 6.79 -5.29
CA ALA A 134 15.17 7.78 -4.37
C ALA A 134 16.64 7.53 -4.02
N ARG A 135 17.05 6.26 -3.94
CA ARG A 135 18.45 5.88 -3.71
C ARG A 135 19.32 6.15 -4.93
N HIS A 136 18.82 5.80 -6.12
CA HIS A 136 19.56 5.93 -7.37
C HIS A 136 19.71 7.39 -7.80
N TYR A 137 18.64 8.17 -7.66
CA TYR A 137 18.59 9.60 -8.00
C TYR A 137 18.57 10.44 -6.71
N LYS A 138 19.62 10.32 -5.90
CA LYS A 138 19.69 10.93 -4.57
C LYS A 138 19.60 12.46 -4.59
N ASP A 139 20.14 13.09 -5.64
CA ASP A 139 20.11 14.54 -5.82
C ASP A 139 18.70 15.06 -6.11
N ASP A 140 17.89 14.26 -6.81
CA ASP A 140 16.48 14.58 -7.09
C ASP A 140 15.59 14.32 -5.87
N TRP A 141 15.94 13.33 -5.04
CA TRP A 141 15.13 12.85 -3.92
C TRP A 141 15.88 12.87 -2.57
N PRO A 142 16.43 14.02 -2.15
CA PRO A 142 17.30 14.10 -0.99
C PRO A 142 16.58 13.63 0.28
N GLY A 143 17.25 12.76 1.02
CA GLY A 143 16.83 12.30 2.35
C GLY A 143 15.71 11.26 2.36
N ILE A 144 14.98 11.00 1.27
CA ILE A 144 13.87 10.03 1.28
C ILE A 144 14.38 8.62 1.64
N PHE A 145 15.36 8.11 0.88
CA PHE A 145 15.92 6.78 1.17
C PHE A 145 16.67 6.76 2.52
N ASP A 146 17.54 7.75 2.74
CA ASP A 146 18.45 7.79 3.90
C ASP A 146 17.72 7.93 5.24
N SER A 147 16.59 8.64 5.27
CA SER A 147 15.80 8.82 6.49
C SER A 147 14.68 7.79 6.66
N THR A 148 14.54 6.84 5.74
CA THR A 148 13.58 5.73 5.88
C THR A 148 14.04 4.80 7.00
N ALA A 149 13.40 4.94 8.15
CA ALA A 149 13.74 4.23 9.38
C ALA A 149 13.06 2.86 9.48
N GLY A 150 11.98 2.61 8.73
CA GLY A 150 11.23 1.37 8.83
C GLY A 150 10.13 1.21 7.80
N LEU A 151 9.78 -0.06 7.54
CA LEU A 151 8.81 -0.47 6.54
C LEU A 151 7.88 -1.52 7.14
N LEU A 152 6.57 -1.34 6.95
CA LEU A 152 5.54 -2.28 7.35
C LEU A 152 4.74 -2.68 6.11
N PHE A 153 4.72 -3.97 5.80
CA PHE A 153 4.01 -4.50 4.63
C PHE A 153 2.87 -5.42 5.06
N PHE A 154 1.68 -5.19 4.50
CA PHE A 154 0.50 -6.01 4.70
C PHE A 154 0.16 -6.71 3.38
N GLY A 155 0.34 -8.03 3.32
CA GLY A 155 -0.06 -8.84 2.16
C GLY A 155 0.59 -8.42 0.84
N THR A 156 1.79 -7.82 0.86
CA THR A 156 2.50 -7.44 -0.36
C THR A 156 3.06 -8.69 -1.06
N PRO A 157 2.69 -8.94 -2.33
CA PRO A 157 3.06 -10.18 -3.02
C PRO A 157 4.49 -10.11 -3.58
N PHE A 158 5.51 -10.08 -2.72
CA PHE A 158 6.91 -9.94 -3.15
C PHE A 158 7.44 -11.10 -4.00
N ARG A 159 6.83 -12.29 -3.92
CA ARG A 159 7.14 -13.44 -4.80
C ARG A 159 5.98 -13.78 -5.75
N GLY A 160 5.06 -12.84 -5.90
CA GLY A 160 3.73 -13.09 -6.44
C GLY A 160 2.82 -13.65 -5.35
N ALA A 161 1.55 -13.84 -5.70
CA ALA A 161 0.59 -14.48 -4.81
C ALA A 161 0.43 -15.96 -5.18
N GLU A 162 1.10 -16.85 -4.45
CA GLU A 162 0.81 -18.29 -4.47
C GLU A 162 -0.45 -18.55 -3.63
N GLY A 163 -1.55 -18.95 -4.28
CA GLY A 163 -2.86 -19.13 -3.62
C GLY A 163 -3.96 -18.32 -4.30
N MET A 164 -4.48 -17.27 -3.64
CA MET A 164 -5.40 -16.29 -4.25
C MET A 164 -4.68 -15.63 -5.43
N THR A 165 -4.78 -16.24 -6.61
CA THR A 165 -4.00 -15.80 -7.74
C THR A 165 -4.60 -14.50 -8.29
N PRO A 166 -3.76 -13.59 -8.81
CA PRO A 166 -4.24 -12.48 -9.62
C PRO A 166 -5.12 -13.00 -10.77
N THR A 167 -4.89 -14.23 -11.23
CA THR A 167 -5.75 -14.94 -12.18
C THR A 167 -7.18 -15.13 -11.68
N MET A 168 -7.41 -15.58 -10.43
CA MET A 168 -8.76 -15.73 -9.89
C MET A 168 -9.48 -14.39 -9.73
N MET A 169 -8.77 -13.33 -9.34
CA MET A 169 -9.34 -11.98 -9.29
C MET A 169 -9.74 -11.50 -10.69
N LEU A 170 -8.87 -11.73 -11.67
CA LEU A 170 -9.11 -11.37 -13.06
C LEU A 170 -10.30 -12.13 -13.67
N GLU A 171 -10.38 -13.44 -13.43
CA GLU A 171 -11.50 -14.27 -13.88
C GLU A 171 -12.82 -13.80 -13.28
N ALA A 172 -12.83 -13.49 -11.99
CA ALA A 172 -14.03 -12.99 -11.33
C ALA A 172 -14.43 -11.59 -11.84
N ALA A 173 -13.48 -10.71 -12.15
CA ALA A 173 -13.78 -9.42 -12.77
C ALA A 173 -14.36 -9.60 -14.19
N ARG A 174 -13.77 -10.47 -15.02
CA ARG A 174 -14.26 -10.78 -16.37
C ARG A 174 -15.64 -11.44 -16.42
N GLN A 175 -16.10 -12.02 -15.31
CA GLN A 175 -17.45 -12.58 -15.19
C GLN A 175 -18.51 -11.51 -14.92
N GLU A 176 -18.11 -10.38 -14.35
CA GLU A 176 -19.02 -9.34 -13.84
C GLU A 176 -18.98 -8.06 -14.70
N TYR A 177 -17.95 -7.87 -15.51
CA TYR A 177 -17.68 -6.66 -16.31
C TYR A 177 -17.28 -6.99 -17.75
N GLU A 178 -17.50 -6.06 -18.67
CA GLU A 178 -17.11 -6.20 -20.08
C GLU A 178 -15.58 -6.21 -20.24
N GLU A 179 -15.06 -6.77 -21.34
CA GLU A 179 -13.61 -6.95 -21.52
C GLU A 179 -12.82 -5.63 -21.54
N ASP A 180 -13.41 -4.56 -22.07
CA ASP A 180 -12.81 -3.22 -22.13
C ASP A 180 -12.84 -2.48 -20.79
N GLU A 181 -13.69 -2.93 -19.86
CA GLU A 181 -13.77 -2.43 -18.49
C GLU A 181 -12.77 -3.13 -17.55
N VAL A 182 -11.97 -4.09 -18.03
CA VAL A 182 -11.00 -4.82 -17.21
C VAL A 182 -9.56 -4.54 -17.65
N GLN A 183 -8.72 -4.10 -16.72
CA GLN A 183 -7.31 -3.75 -16.95
C GLN A 183 -6.38 -4.82 -16.34
N PRO A 184 -6.14 -5.95 -17.03
CA PRO A 184 -5.44 -7.11 -16.46
C PRO A 184 -3.96 -6.86 -16.16
N GLN A 185 -3.33 -5.87 -16.78
CA GLN A 185 -1.89 -5.65 -16.72
C GLN A 185 -1.42 -5.31 -15.29
N VAL A 186 -2.29 -4.70 -14.48
CA VAL A 186 -1.97 -4.39 -13.08
C VAL A 186 -1.91 -5.64 -12.21
N LEU A 187 -2.57 -6.72 -12.63
CA LEU A 187 -2.55 -8.01 -11.94
C LEU A 187 -1.45 -8.94 -12.46
N GLN A 188 -1.02 -8.78 -13.72
CA GLN A 188 0.09 -9.54 -14.30
C GLN A 188 1.40 -9.38 -13.52
N ILE A 189 1.66 -8.18 -12.98
CA ILE A 189 2.85 -7.94 -12.14
C ILE A 189 2.84 -8.73 -10.83
N LEU A 190 1.65 -9.12 -10.34
CA LEU A 190 1.48 -9.87 -9.11
C LEU A 190 1.57 -11.39 -9.33
N GLN A 191 1.76 -11.84 -10.58
CA GLN A 191 1.88 -13.25 -10.90
C GLN A 191 3.24 -13.80 -10.42
N PRO A 192 3.28 -15.04 -9.90
CA PRO A 192 4.55 -15.72 -9.61
C PRO A 192 5.45 -15.77 -10.84
N GLY A 193 6.75 -15.55 -10.65
CA GLY A 193 7.73 -15.55 -11.74
C GLY A 193 7.75 -14.28 -12.60
N ASN A 194 7.01 -13.22 -12.22
CA ASN A 194 7.12 -11.94 -12.90
C ASN A 194 8.55 -11.35 -12.74
N GLU A 195 9.27 -11.17 -13.85
CA GLU A 195 10.66 -10.72 -13.85
C GLU A 195 10.85 -9.33 -13.22
N PHE A 196 9.96 -8.38 -13.52
CA PHE A 196 10.02 -7.04 -12.93
C PHE A 196 9.87 -7.10 -11.39
N LEU A 197 8.94 -7.92 -10.90
CA LEU A 197 8.73 -8.11 -9.47
C LEU A 197 9.96 -8.72 -8.80
N GLN A 198 10.53 -9.77 -9.39
CA GLN A 198 11.74 -10.43 -8.89
C GLN A 198 12.91 -9.45 -8.84
N GLU A 199 13.16 -8.73 -9.94
CA GLU A 199 14.22 -7.73 -10.01
C GLU A 199 14.02 -6.62 -8.98
N LEU A 200 12.79 -6.11 -8.82
CA LEU A 200 12.47 -5.08 -7.85
C LEU A 200 12.83 -5.50 -6.42
N VAL A 201 12.44 -6.72 -6.03
CA VAL A 201 12.70 -7.26 -4.69
C VAL A 201 14.18 -7.57 -4.50
N ASP A 202 14.85 -8.15 -5.50
CA ASP A 202 16.27 -8.46 -5.45
C ASP A 202 17.13 -7.21 -5.31
N GLN A 203 16.85 -6.17 -6.11
CA GLN A 203 17.55 -4.89 -6.02
C GLN A 203 17.32 -4.23 -4.66
N PHE A 204 16.08 -4.29 -4.14
CA PHE A 204 15.80 -3.78 -2.81
C PHE A 204 16.57 -4.56 -1.72
N GLY A 205 16.60 -5.88 -1.80
CA GLY A 205 17.33 -6.76 -0.88
C GLY A 205 18.83 -6.44 -0.84
N LYS A 206 19.45 -6.23 -2.01
CA LYS A 206 20.86 -5.79 -2.12
C LYS A 206 21.13 -4.45 -1.42
N THR A 207 20.12 -3.61 -1.22
CA THR A 207 20.33 -2.36 -0.47
C THR A 207 20.53 -2.58 1.03
N ARG A 208 20.07 -3.72 1.56
CA ARG A 208 20.05 -4.05 3.00
C ARG A 208 21.19 -4.96 3.43
N THR A 209 22.01 -5.45 2.51
CA THR A 209 23.17 -6.30 2.79
C THR A 209 24.43 -5.52 3.18
N HIS A 210 24.44 -4.19 3.03
CA HIS A 210 25.67 -3.39 3.11
C HIS A 210 25.79 -2.45 4.33
N VAL A 211 24.72 -2.17 5.09
CA VAL A 211 24.75 -1.29 6.28
C VAL A 211 23.66 -1.75 7.26
N ASP A 212 23.94 -1.70 8.57
CA ASP A 212 23.03 -1.96 9.71
C ASP A 212 21.84 -2.88 9.40
N LYS A 213 22.03 -4.18 9.68
CA LYS A 213 21.02 -5.22 9.40
C LYS A 213 19.66 -4.77 9.91
N ALA A 214 18.72 -4.54 8.98
CA ALA A 214 17.34 -4.25 9.32
C ALA A 214 16.78 -5.39 10.18
N VAL A 215 16.11 -5.05 11.28
CA VAL A 215 15.35 -6.03 12.05
C VAL A 215 14.10 -6.39 11.26
N VAL A 216 14.04 -7.63 10.78
CA VAL A 216 12.90 -8.14 10.01
C VAL A 216 12.03 -9.00 10.92
N ALA A 217 10.74 -8.68 10.99
CA ALA A 217 9.71 -9.48 11.64
C ALA A 217 8.58 -9.76 10.64
N CYS A 218 8.09 -11.00 10.61
CA CYS A 218 7.04 -11.44 9.70
C CYS A 218 5.87 -12.03 10.49
N PHE A 219 4.66 -11.66 10.09
CA PHE A 219 3.41 -12.19 10.64
C PHE A 219 2.55 -12.71 9.49
N TYR A 220 1.75 -13.74 9.74
CA TYR A 220 0.90 -14.36 8.72
C TYR A 220 -0.54 -14.51 9.24
N GLU A 221 -1.50 -14.29 8.35
CA GLU A 221 -2.92 -14.46 8.67
C GLU A 221 -3.30 -15.94 8.73
N LEU A 222 -4.09 -16.32 9.73
CA LEU A 222 -4.54 -17.69 9.95
C LEU A 222 -5.98 -17.95 9.47
N LYS A 223 -6.71 -16.90 9.06
CA LYS A 223 -8.12 -16.97 8.65
C LYS A 223 -8.25 -16.95 7.13
N ALA A 224 -9.35 -17.53 6.64
CA ALA A 224 -9.68 -17.59 5.22
C ALA A 224 -10.32 -16.27 4.73
N SER A 225 -10.06 -15.91 3.46
CA SER A 225 -10.56 -14.68 2.82
C SER A 225 -11.64 -15.00 1.78
N ASN A 226 -12.69 -14.16 1.72
CA ASN A 226 -13.79 -14.30 0.75
C ASN A 226 -13.53 -13.38 -0.45
N VAL A 227 -13.10 -14.00 -1.56
CA VAL A 227 -12.65 -13.31 -2.78
C VAL A 227 -13.82 -12.71 -3.55
N GLY A 228 -14.97 -13.40 -3.55
CA GLY A 228 -16.16 -12.95 -4.26
C GLY A 228 -16.61 -11.56 -3.78
N LYS A 229 -16.52 -11.29 -2.48
CA LYS A 229 -16.82 -9.96 -1.90
C LYS A 229 -15.88 -8.83 -2.34
N ILE A 230 -14.66 -9.15 -2.81
CA ILE A 230 -13.64 -8.15 -3.18
C ILE A 230 -13.91 -7.60 -4.58
N VAL A 231 -14.42 -8.44 -5.49
CA VAL A 231 -14.59 -8.13 -6.92
C VAL A 231 -16.06 -8.06 -7.38
N GLY A 232 -17.04 -8.50 -6.57
CA GLY A 232 -18.46 -8.51 -6.97
C GLY A 232 -19.47 -8.80 -5.85
N LYS A 233 -20.75 -8.97 -6.22
CA LYS A 233 -21.90 -9.14 -5.31
C LYS A 233 -22.10 -10.58 -4.77
N ALA A 234 -21.23 -11.53 -5.11
CA ALA A 234 -21.39 -12.94 -4.75
C ALA A 234 -20.44 -13.39 -3.61
N ASP A 235 -20.96 -14.19 -2.67
CA ASP A 235 -20.20 -14.80 -1.59
C ASP A 235 -19.35 -15.99 -2.10
N ARG A 236 -18.02 -15.87 -2.12
CA ARG A 236 -17.10 -16.98 -2.45
C ARG A 236 -15.94 -17.05 -1.45
N THR A 237 -16.09 -17.89 -0.43
CA THR A 237 -15.05 -18.16 0.58
C THR A 237 -14.02 -19.16 0.03
N VAL A 238 -12.74 -18.79 0.01
CA VAL A 238 -11.65 -19.72 -0.38
C VAL A 238 -10.88 -20.15 0.87
N SER A 239 -10.68 -21.45 1.03
CA SER A 239 -10.03 -22.06 2.20
C SER A 239 -8.50 -21.88 2.24
N LYS A 240 -8.01 -21.62 3.47
CA LYS A 240 -6.63 -21.66 4.00
C LYS A 240 -5.50 -21.09 3.13
N MET A 241 -5.04 -19.92 3.55
CA MET A 241 -3.82 -19.25 3.14
C MET A 241 -2.61 -19.92 3.82
N ARG A 242 -1.62 -20.38 3.05
CA ARG A 242 -0.26 -20.60 3.54
C ARG A 242 0.66 -19.68 2.75
N LEU A 243 0.97 -18.52 3.33
CA LEU A 243 2.09 -17.70 2.87
C LEU A 243 3.37 -18.33 3.43
N TYR A 244 4.17 -18.95 2.58
CA TYR A 244 5.54 -19.31 2.95
C TYR A 244 6.44 -18.09 2.68
N GLY A 245 7.23 -17.71 3.69
CA GLY A 245 8.17 -16.59 3.66
C GLY A 245 9.40 -16.82 2.79
#